data_AF-A0A1D8UY55-F1
#
_entry.id   AF-A0A1D8UY55-F1
#
_cell.length_a   1.000
_cell.length_b   1.000
_cell.length_c   1.000
_cell.angle_alpha   90.00
_cell.angle_beta   90.00
_cell.angle_gamma   90.00
#
_symmetry.space_group_name_H-M   'P 1'
#
loop_
_entity.id
_entity.type
_entity.pdbx_description
1 polymer ?
#
loop_
_entity_poly.entity_id
_entity_poly.type
_entity_poly.pdbx_seq_one_letter_code
_entity_poly.pdbx_strand_id
1 'polypeptide(L)'
;MTILIDTLIAQARLTAHRGDGCSYELFVARFTQEIDRHAARLAPHEAAALMAKADEQGDDIDPEEQAALFTGCCAHGIDFGCCPAGCDDADDADDESDPEWLEAQNALIAEWEAEEERARLEQIAARDDRVLDIVDSIRSTGRLVA
;
A
#
# COMPACT_ATOMS: atom_id res chain seq x y z
N MET A 1 11.37 -20.20 39.53
CA MET A 1 11.13 -20.54 38.12
C MET A 1 9.81 -19.96 37.62
N THR A 2 8.69 -20.16 38.32
CA THR A 2 7.36 -19.63 37.94
C THR A 2 7.33 -18.11 37.70
N ILE A 3 7.99 -17.31 38.56
CA ILE A 3 8.08 -15.85 38.44
C ILE A 3 8.73 -15.41 37.11
N LEU A 4 9.75 -16.12 36.64
CA LEU A 4 10.43 -15.79 35.39
C LEU A 4 9.49 -16.03 34.20
N ILE A 5 8.84 -17.19 34.17
CA ILE A 5 7.90 -17.55 33.10
C ILE A 5 6.70 -16.59 33.09
N ASP A 6 6.13 -16.25 34.26
CA ASP A 6 5.08 -15.23 34.38
C ASP A 6 5.51 -13.88 33.83
N THR A 7 6.75 -13.48 34.09
CA THR A 7 7.29 -12.22 33.59
C THR A 7 7.43 -12.24 32.08
N LEU A 8 7.89 -13.35 31.50
CA LEU A 8 8.03 -13.50 30.04
C LEU A 8 6.68 -13.49 29.34
N ILE A 9 5.66 -14.17 29.89
CA ILE A 9 4.29 -14.12 29.36
C ILE A 9 3.75 -12.69 29.37
N ALA A 10 3.90 -11.97 30.49
CA ALA A 10 3.44 -10.59 30.58
C ALA A 10 4.18 -9.65 29.59
N GLN A 11 5.48 -9.88 29.37
CA GLN A 11 6.27 -9.13 28.39
C GLN A 11 5.85 -9.43 26.96
N ALA A 12 5.59 -10.69 26.62
CA ALA A 12 5.08 -11.10 25.31
C ALA A 12 3.73 -10.41 25.03
N ARG A 13 2.78 -10.43 25.98
CA ARG A 13 1.49 -9.73 25.85
C ARG A 13 1.65 -8.23 25.64
N LEU A 14 2.47 -7.58 26.47
CA LEU A 14 2.71 -6.13 26.35
C LEU A 14 3.33 -5.76 25.01
N THR A 15 4.14 -6.64 24.44
CA THR A 15 4.76 -6.43 23.12
C THR A 15 3.75 -6.67 22.01
N ALA A 16 2.98 -7.75 22.09
CA ALA A 16 1.95 -8.10 21.11
C ALA A 16 0.87 -7.02 20.99
N HIS A 17 0.42 -6.45 22.11
CA HIS A 17 -0.58 -5.37 22.14
C HIS A 17 -0.10 -4.04 21.55
N ARG A 18 1.21 -3.83 21.37
CA ARG A 18 1.70 -2.56 20.85
C ARG A 18 1.43 -2.47 19.36
N GLY A 19 0.42 -1.69 19.01
CA GLY A 19 0.03 -1.45 17.63
C GLY A 19 -0.61 -2.67 16.99
N ASP A 20 -1.32 -3.49 17.76
CA ASP A 20 -2.19 -4.58 17.25
C ASP A 20 -3.47 -4.04 16.60
N GLY A 21 -3.76 -2.75 16.75
CA GLY A 21 -4.96 -2.14 16.20
C GLY A 21 -6.25 -2.73 16.78
N CYS A 22 -6.19 -3.35 17.96
CA CYS A 22 -7.27 -4.14 18.55
C CYS A 22 -7.71 -5.37 17.72
N SER A 23 -6.90 -5.85 16.78
CA SER A 23 -7.13 -7.13 16.10
C SER A 23 -6.66 -8.29 16.99
N TYR A 24 -7.56 -9.25 17.22
CA TYR A 24 -7.25 -10.45 17.99
C TYR A 24 -6.26 -11.34 17.24
N GLU A 25 -6.46 -11.51 15.93
CA GLU A 25 -5.64 -12.30 15.03
C GLU A 25 -4.19 -11.77 15.03
N LEU A 26 -4.03 -10.45 14.87
CA LEU A 26 -2.72 -9.82 14.90
C LEU A 26 -2.07 -9.92 16.29
N PHE A 27 -2.84 -9.79 17.36
CA PHE A 27 -2.35 -9.98 18.72
C PHE A 27 -1.81 -11.40 18.94
N VAL A 28 -2.60 -12.43 18.62
CA VAL A 28 -2.26 -13.84 18.85
C VAL A 28 -1.03 -14.24 18.03
N ALA A 29 -0.95 -13.84 16.76
CA ALA A 29 0.23 -14.09 15.93
C ALA A 29 1.51 -13.45 16.50
N ARG A 30 1.43 -12.20 16.97
CA ARG A 30 2.57 -11.50 17.59
C ARG A 30 2.95 -12.07 18.95
N PHE A 31 1.96 -12.47 19.74
CA PHE A 31 2.18 -13.10 21.03
C PHE A 31 2.94 -14.41 20.85
N THR A 32 2.44 -15.29 19.98
CA THR A 32 3.09 -16.57 19.61
C THR A 32 4.54 -16.35 19.20
N GLN A 33 4.78 -15.38 18.29
CA GLN A 33 6.15 -15.06 17.84
C GLN A 33 7.07 -14.60 18.98
N GLU A 34 6.57 -13.82 19.93
CA GLU A 34 7.38 -13.40 21.09
C GLU A 34 7.59 -14.53 22.10
N ILE A 35 6.63 -15.45 22.27
CA ILE A 35 6.82 -16.69 23.05
C ILE A 35 7.92 -17.55 22.44
N ASP A 36 7.88 -17.80 21.13
CA ASP A 36 8.93 -18.53 20.42
C ASP A 36 10.31 -17.89 20.59
N ARG A 37 10.36 -16.55 20.50
CA ARG A 37 11.58 -15.79 20.66
C ARG A 37 12.15 -15.88 22.09
N HIS A 38 11.28 -15.89 23.09
CA HIS A 38 11.68 -16.11 24.48
C HIS A 38 12.16 -17.55 24.70
N ALA A 39 11.40 -18.54 24.20
CA ALA A 39 11.71 -19.96 24.31
C ALA A 39 13.08 -20.31 23.69
N ALA A 40 13.41 -19.73 22.53
CA ALA A 40 14.68 -19.94 21.84
C ALA A 40 15.94 -19.54 22.64
N ARG A 41 15.78 -18.74 23.71
CA ARG A 41 16.88 -18.26 24.56
C ARG A 41 16.96 -19.00 25.91
N LEU A 42 16.01 -19.88 26.19
CA LEU A 42 15.91 -20.60 27.46
C LEU A 42 16.52 -22.00 27.38
N ALA A 43 16.78 -22.60 28.54
CA ALA A 43 17.11 -24.02 28.58
C ALA A 43 15.88 -24.86 28.16
N PRO A 44 16.05 -26.07 27.59
CA PRO A 44 14.93 -26.84 27.02
C PRO A 44 13.75 -27.08 27.98
N HIS A 45 14.03 -27.30 29.26
CA HIS A 45 13.01 -27.51 30.28
C HIS A 45 12.24 -26.23 30.64
N GLU A 46 12.88 -25.07 30.56
CA GLU A 46 12.26 -23.76 30.80
C GLU A 46 11.46 -23.31 29.57
N ALA A 47 11.98 -23.58 28.37
CA ALA A 47 11.27 -23.34 27.11
C ALA A 47 9.96 -24.15 27.07
N ALA A 48 10.02 -25.45 27.38
CA ALA A 48 8.82 -26.30 27.44
C ALA A 48 7.81 -25.81 28.48
N ALA A 49 8.27 -25.32 29.65
CA ALA A 49 7.39 -24.77 30.68
C ALA A 49 6.78 -23.41 30.28
N LEU A 50 7.47 -22.62 29.45
CA LEU A 50 6.94 -21.37 28.91
C LEU A 50 5.87 -21.63 27.86
N MET A 51 6.13 -22.52 26.90
CA MET A 51 5.15 -22.90 25.87
C MET A 51 3.89 -23.50 26.49
N ALA A 52 4.03 -24.47 27.39
CA ALA A 52 2.87 -25.07 28.07
C ALA A 52 2.02 -24.04 28.82
N LYS A 53 2.64 -22.98 29.35
CA LYS A 53 1.93 -21.89 30.02
C LYS A 53 1.26 -20.93 29.03
N ALA A 54 1.84 -20.71 27.86
CA ALA A 54 1.23 -19.94 26.79
C ALA A 54 -0.02 -20.68 26.26
N ASP A 55 0.09 -21.99 26.01
CA ASP A 55 -1.00 -22.89 25.63
C ASP A 55 -2.15 -22.87 26.65
N GLU A 56 -1.83 -23.01 27.95
CA GLU A 56 -2.84 -22.97 29.03
C GLU A 56 -3.65 -21.67 29.05
N GLN A 57 -3.09 -20.56 28.54
CA GLN A 57 -3.75 -19.26 28.51
C GLN A 57 -4.55 -19.01 27.24
N GLY A 58 -4.44 -19.90 26.24
CA GLY A 58 -5.24 -19.86 25.00
C GLY A 58 -4.84 -18.76 24.02
N ASP A 59 -3.67 -18.14 24.21
CA ASP A 59 -3.18 -17.04 23.36
C ASP A 59 -2.09 -17.50 22.36
N ASP A 60 -1.67 -18.77 22.42
CA ASP A 60 -0.68 -19.37 21.51
C ASP A 60 -1.39 -20.18 20.41
N ILE A 61 -0.92 -20.09 19.17
CA ILE A 61 -1.51 -20.77 18.02
C ILE A 61 -0.49 -21.69 17.32
N ASP A 62 -0.99 -22.84 16.84
CA ASP A 62 -0.19 -23.75 16.03
C ASP A 62 0.26 -23.06 14.72
N PRO A 63 1.48 -23.31 14.22
CA PRO A 63 1.89 -22.97 12.86
C PRO A 63 0.84 -23.18 11.75
N GLU A 64 0.04 -24.25 11.79
CA GLU A 64 -1.03 -24.48 10.81
C GLU A 64 -2.19 -23.48 10.97
N GLU A 65 -2.55 -23.14 12.20
CA GLU A 65 -3.58 -22.12 12.50
C GLU A 65 -3.09 -20.70 12.16
N GLN A 66 -1.78 -20.44 12.35
CA GLN A 66 -1.15 -19.18 11.98
C GLN A 66 -1.24 -18.90 10.47
N ALA A 67 -1.15 -19.93 9.63
CA ALA A 67 -1.30 -19.78 8.19
C ALA A 67 -2.74 -19.45 7.77
N ALA A 68 -3.73 -19.88 8.55
CA ALA A 68 -5.15 -19.63 8.29
C ALA A 68 -5.68 -18.34 8.96
N LEU A 69 -4.94 -17.76 9.91
CA LEU A 69 -5.37 -16.67 10.78
C LEU A 69 -5.82 -15.40 10.02
N PHE A 70 -5.21 -15.15 8.87
CA PHE A 70 -5.50 -13.97 8.05
C PHE A 70 -6.36 -14.30 6.81
N THR A 71 -7.00 -15.47 6.77
CA THR A 71 -7.87 -15.82 5.66
C THR A 71 -9.10 -14.90 5.65
N GLY A 72 -9.27 -14.12 4.59
CA GLY A 72 -10.39 -13.18 4.45
C GLY A 72 -10.21 -11.85 5.17
N CYS A 73 -9.01 -11.55 5.68
CA CYS A 73 -8.70 -10.25 6.26
C CYS A 73 -7.28 -9.81 5.88
N CYS A 74 -6.99 -8.53 6.01
CA CYS A 74 -5.66 -8.02 5.69
C CYS A 74 -4.61 -8.50 6.71
N ALA A 75 -3.33 -8.27 6.43
CA ALA A 75 -2.24 -8.61 7.35
C ALA A 75 -2.29 -7.88 8.71
N HIS A 76 -3.20 -6.92 8.87
CA HIS A 76 -3.49 -6.28 10.14
C HIS A 76 -4.61 -6.98 10.94
N GLY A 77 -5.14 -8.09 10.42
CA GLY A 77 -6.24 -8.86 11.02
C GLY A 77 -7.56 -8.10 11.06
N ILE A 78 -7.79 -7.24 10.06
CA ILE A 78 -9.04 -6.49 9.87
C ILE A 78 -9.61 -6.89 8.51
N ASP A 79 -10.91 -7.15 8.45
CA ASP A 79 -11.63 -7.44 7.21
C ASP A 79 -11.25 -6.46 6.09
N PHE A 80 -11.12 -6.98 4.87
CA PHE A 80 -10.83 -6.17 3.69
C PHE A 80 -11.90 -5.08 3.49
N GLY A 81 -11.51 -3.91 3.00
CA GLY A 81 -12.39 -2.73 2.89
C GLY A 81 -12.74 -2.04 4.21
N CYS A 82 -12.41 -2.66 5.36
CA CYS A 82 -12.65 -2.08 6.69
C CYS A 82 -11.36 -1.59 7.38
N CYS A 83 -10.19 -1.88 6.81
CA CYS A 83 -8.92 -1.50 7.40
C CYS A 83 -8.66 0.02 7.23
N PRO A 84 -8.38 0.79 8.30
CA PRO A 84 -8.09 2.22 8.21
C PRO A 84 -6.79 2.54 7.45
N ALA A 85 -5.96 1.54 7.19
CA ALA A 85 -4.79 1.67 6.32
C ALA A 85 -5.12 1.58 4.82
N GLY A 86 -6.39 1.32 4.45
CA GLY A 86 -6.83 1.16 3.06
C GLY A 86 -6.45 -0.20 2.48
N CYS A 87 -6.50 -1.26 3.28
CA CYS A 87 -6.30 -2.62 2.77
C CYS A 87 -7.59 -3.15 2.16
N ASP A 88 -7.58 -3.36 0.84
CA ASP A 88 -8.62 -4.05 0.09
C ASP A 88 -8.19 -5.45 -0.30
N ASP A 89 -9.16 -6.29 -0.62
CA ASP A 89 -8.90 -7.62 -1.15
C ASP A 89 -8.28 -7.48 -2.54
N ALA A 90 -7.19 -8.20 -2.81
CA ALA A 90 -6.59 -8.20 -4.13
C ALA A 90 -7.48 -8.88 -5.18
N ASP A 91 -8.41 -9.72 -4.73
CA ASP A 91 -9.40 -10.39 -5.57
C ASP A 91 -10.66 -9.53 -5.81
N ASP A 92 -10.86 -8.46 -5.02
CA ASP A 92 -11.77 -7.35 -5.34
C ASP A 92 -11.05 -6.35 -6.24
N ALA A 93 -10.45 -6.85 -7.32
CA ALA A 93 -10.12 -6.01 -8.46
C ALA A 93 -11.46 -5.47 -8.99
N ASP A 94 -11.86 -4.32 -8.46
CA ASP A 94 -12.90 -3.47 -9.01
C ASP A 94 -12.75 -3.40 -10.53
N ASP A 95 -13.89 -3.24 -11.22
CA ASP A 95 -14.11 -3.12 -12.67
C ASP A 95 -13.15 -2.18 -13.45
N GLU A 96 -12.12 -1.60 -12.83
CA GLU A 96 -11.02 -0.84 -13.45
C GLU A 96 -10.23 -1.63 -14.50
N SER A 97 -10.44 -2.95 -14.59
CA SER A 97 -9.87 -3.82 -15.61
C SER A 97 -10.80 -4.08 -16.81
N ASP A 98 -11.97 -3.42 -16.90
CA ASP A 98 -12.86 -3.55 -18.05
C ASP A 98 -12.18 -3.00 -19.32
N PRO A 99 -11.89 -3.84 -20.33
CA PRO A 99 -11.26 -3.40 -21.57
C PRO A 99 -12.06 -2.31 -22.29
N GLU A 100 -13.39 -2.32 -22.22
CA GLU A 100 -14.23 -1.32 -22.88
C GLU A 100 -14.07 0.06 -22.23
N TRP A 101 -14.00 0.10 -20.90
CA TRP A 101 -13.77 1.34 -20.16
C TRP A 101 -12.36 1.90 -20.41
N LEU A 102 -11.34 1.03 -20.45
CA LEU A 102 -9.96 1.43 -20.72
C LEU A 102 -9.79 1.96 -22.15
N GLU A 103 -10.44 1.34 -23.14
CA GLU A 103 -10.46 1.84 -24.52
C GLU A 103 -11.12 3.21 -24.62
N ALA A 104 -12.27 3.40 -23.95
CA ALA A 104 -12.96 4.68 -23.92
C ALA A 104 -12.10 5.78 -23.25
N GLN A 105 -11.44 5.46 -22.13
CA GLN A 105 -10.51 6.39 -21.46
C GLN A 105 -9.35 6.79 -22.38
N ASN A 106 -8.71 5.81 -23.02
CA ASN A 106 -7.59 6.06 -23.93
C ASN A 106 -8.01 6.91 -25.14
N ALA A 107 -9.22 6.71 -25.65
CA ALA A 107 -9.77 7.52 -26.73
C ALA A 107 -9.95 8.99 -26.32
N LEU A 108 -10.48 9.24 -25.12
CA LEU A 108 -10.63 10.60 -24.58
C LEU A 108 -9.28 11.30 -24.37
N ILE A 109 -8.28 10.57 -23.84
CA ILE A 109 -6.92 11.09 -23.68
C ILE A 109 -6.34 11.50 -25.03
N ALA A 110 -6.46 10.63 -26.04
CA ALA A 110 -5.95 10.91 -27.39
C ALA A 110 -6.65 12.12 -28.04
N GLU A 111 -7.96 12.29 -27.80
CA GLU A 111 -8.71 13.46 -28.27
C GLU A 111 -8.19 14.75 -27.64
N TRP A 112 -7.99 14.76 -26.31
CA TRP A 112 -7.44 15.93 -25.61
C TRP A 112 -6.01 16.27 -26.07
N GLU A 113 -5.13 15.28 -26.20
CA GLU A 113 -3.77 15.51 -26.71
C GLU A 113 -3.79 16.11 -28.13
N ALA A 114 -4.71 15.65 -28.98
CA ALA A 114 -4.88 16.21 -30.31
C ALA A 114 -5.45 17.64 -30.29
N GLU A 115 -6.33 17.97 -29.34
CA GLU A 115 -6.79 19.34 -29.11
C GLU A 115 -5.67 20.27 -28.67
N GLU A 116 -4.86 19.84 -27.69
CA GLU A 116 -3.72 20.61 -27.19
C GLU A 116 -2.69 20.87 -28.29
N GLU A 117 -2.36 19.86 -29.11
CA GLU A 117 -1.41 20.04 -30.20
C GLU A 117 -1.98 20.94 -31.31
N ARG A 118 -3.28 20.84 -31.63
CA ARG A 118 -3.93 21.78 -32.56
C ARG A 118 -3.85 23.21 -32.05
N ALA A 119 -4.18 23.45 -30.79
CA ALA A 119 -4.11 24.78 -30.18
C ALA A 119 -2.67 25.33 -30.19
N ARG A 120 -1.68 24.47 -29.94
CA ARG A 120 -0.26 24.83 -30.01
C ARG A 120 0.16 25.23 -31.43
N LEU A 121 -0.24 24.45 -32.44
CA LEU A 121 0.05 24.75 -33.84
C LEU A 121 -0.62 26.04 -34.31
N GLU A 122 -1.85 26.30 -33.89
CA GLU A 122 -2.54 27.57 -34.15
C GLU A 122 -1.82 28.77 -33.53
N GLN A 123 -1.31 28.63 -32.30
CA GLN A 123 -0.51 29.69 -31.67
C GLN A 123 0.81 29.95 -32.42
N ILE A 124 1.45 28.89 -32.92
CA ILE A 124 2.66 28.99 -33.75
C ILE A 124 2.32 29.71 -35.06
N ALA A 125 1.28 29.28 -35.77
CA ALA A 125 0.83 29.89 -37.02
C ALA A 125 0.53 31.39 -36.82
N ALA A 126 -0.23 31.75 -35.79
CA ALA A 126 -0.54 33.14 -35.49
C ALA A 126 0.71 33.97 -35.14
N ARG A 127 1.71 33.37 -34.50
CA ARG A 127 3.00 34.03 -34.24
C ARG A 127 3.77 34.25 -35.54
N ASP A 128 3.81 33.23 -36.39
CA ASP A 128 4.56 33.27 -37.63
C ASP A 128 3.93 34.29 -38.61
N ASP A 129 2.60 34.40 -38.67
CA ASP A 129 1.89 35.46 -39.40
C ASP A 129 2.32 36.86 -38.93
N ARG A 130 2.36 37.10 -37.62
CA ARG A 130 2.84 38.38 -37.07
C ARG A 130 4.29 38.67 -37.45
N VAL A 131 5.14 37.65 -37.49
CA VAL A 131 6.54 37.81 -37.90
C VAL A 131 6.62 38.18 -39.38
N LEU A 132 5.82 37.54 -40.24
CA LEU A 132 5.77 37.84 -41.66
C LEU A 132 5.28 39.27 -41.93
N ASP A 133 4.23 39.72 -41.25
CA ASP A 133 3.75 41.11 -41.31
C ASP A 133 4.84 42.12 -40.94
N ILE A 134 5.62 41.83 -39.88
CA ILE A 134 6.76 42.66 -39.47
C ILE A 134 7.83 42.70 -40.56
N VAL A 135 8.20 41.54 -41.11
CA VAL A 135 9.21 41.43 -42.17
C VAL A 135 8.81 42.24 -43.40
N ASP A 136 7.54 42.13 -43.83
CA ASP A 136 7.03 42.85 -45.00
C ASP A 136 6.92 44.37 -44.76
N SER A 137 6.61 44.79 -43.54
CA SER A 137 6.67 46.20 -43.12
C SER A 137 8.11 46.76 -43.21
N ILE A 138 9.12 45.99 -42.76
CA ILE A 138 10.52 46.40 -42.84
C ILE A 138 10.99 46.47 -44.30
N ARG A 139 10.61 45.49 -45.14
CA ARG A 139 10.92 45.46 -46.57
C ARG A 139 10.30 46.67 -47.30
N SER A 140 9.03 46.97 -47.04
CA SER A 140 8.31 48.07 -47.69
C SER A 140 8.81 49.46 -47.28
N THR A 141 9.36 49.61 -46.06
CA THR A 141 10.01 50.87 -45.62
C THR A 141 11.46 51.03 -46.10
N GLY A 142 11.98 50.10 -46.92
CA GLY A 142 13.33 50.20 -47.49
C GLY A 142 14.46 50.02 -46.47
N ARG A 143 14.15 49.55 -45.25
CA ARG A 143 15.12 49.40 -44.16
C ARG A 143 16.00 48.14 -44.27
N LEU A 144 15.71 47.29 -45.26
CA LEU A 144 16.44 46.05 -45.59
C LEU A 144 17.20 46.14 -46.93
N VAL A 145 17.66 47.33 -47.33
CA VAL A 145 18.65 47.45 -48.42
C VAL A 145 20.05 47.55 -47.80
N ALA A 146 20.72 46.41 -47.70
CA ALA A 146 22.17 46.27 -47.63
C ALA A 146 22.55 45.00 -48.41
#